data_AF-A0A9E0NF66-F1
#
_entry.id   AF-A0A9E0NF66-F1
#
_cell.length_a   1.000
_cell.length_b   1.000
_cell.length_c   1.000
_cell.angle_alpha   90.00
_cell.angle_beta   90.00
_cell.angle_gamma   90.00
#
_symmetry.space_group_name_H-M   'P 1'
#
loop_
_entity.id
_entity.type
_entity.pdbx_description
1 polymer ?
#
loop_
_entity_poly.entity_id
_entity_poly.type
_entity_poly.pdbx_seq_one_letter_code
_entity_poly.pdbx_strand_id
1 'polypeptide(L)'
;MTSLEPLNFEAPEPDNTSRMSLSLEPVPEHQQAQAQAAASEPPPVNDERAALEEFGRVLKNIQGIWATRECDQFLHELFMDSRGGTRRGFPMNAAEEIMFLVKFNKTVRALPLVDQMGINFAEAFRIVDNADQKHLNPGSSGLWGDAGVGETSSRTVRTPGREQRAYQAMPQKKAGKLAALLPWLILLAVLAFSYKFLLPVFSGGGHG
;
A
#
# COMPACT_ATOMS: atom_id res chain seq x y z
N MET A 1 25.48 -6.54 69.60
CA MET A 1 26.85 -6.24 69.13
C MET A 1 27.46 -7.54 68.66
N THR A 2 27.36 -7.84 67.37
CA THR A 2 28.09 -8.94 66.76
C THR A 2 28.37 -8.53 65.32
N SER A 3 29.65 -8.29 65.07
CA SER A 3 30.23 -7.77 63.84
C SER A 3 30.12 -8.81 62.73
N LEU A 4 29.63 -8.43 61.55
CA LEU A 4 29.69 -9.25 60.34
C LEU A 4 30.96 -8.90 59.57
N GLU A 5 31.75 -9.93 59.31
CA GLU A 5 32.99 -9.97 58.53
C GLU A 5 32.73 -9.58 57.06
N PRO A 6 33.57 -8.76 56.41
CA PRO A 6 33.44 -8.46 55.00
C PRO A 6 34.02 -9.58 54.11
N LEU A 7 33.19 -10.08 53.19
CA LEU A 7 33.53 -11.02 52.12
C LEU A 7 34.61 -10.43 51.19
N ASN A 8 35.80 -11.03 51.23
CA ASN A 8 36.93 -10.72 50.36
C ASN A 8 36.68 -11.39 48.98
N PHE A 9 36.44 -10.59 47.94
CA PHE A 9 36.25 -11.05 46.57
C PHE A 9 37.60 -10.95 45.84
N GLU A 10 38.35 -12.05 45.83
CA GLU A 10 39.63 -12.22 45.13
C GLU A 10 39.37 -12.23 43.60
N ALA A 11 39.88 -11.23 42.89
CA ALA A 11 39.79 -11.15 41.43
C ALA A 11 40.84 -12.07 40.78
N PRO A 12 40.50 -12.84 39.72
CA PRO A 12 41.49 -13.66 39.02
C PRO A 12 42.39 -12.79 38.11
N GLU A 13 43.70 -12.87 38.35
CA GLU A 13 44.79 -12.36 37.52
C GLU A 13 44.70 -12.92 36.08
N PRO A 14 44.94 -12.11 35.02
CA PRO A 14 45.05 -12.63 33.68
C PRO A 14 46.45 -13.24 33.44
N ASP A 15 46.48 -14.55 33.22
CA ASP A 15 47.65 -15.34 32.84
C ASP A 15 48.39 -14.75 31.62
N ASN A 16 49.51 -14.10 31.91
CA ASN A 16 50.52 -13.69 30.94
C ASN A 16 51.48 -14.86 30.70
N THR A 17 51.10 -15.85 29.87
CA THR A 17 52.10 -16.67 29.15
C THR A 17 51.51 -17.40 27.95
N SER A 18 51.40 -16.68 26.82
CA SER A 18 51.49 -17.28 25.48
C SER A 18 51.92 -16.23 24.48
N ARG A 19 53.22 -15.91 24.53
CA ARG A 19 53.97 -15.28 23.43
C ARG A 19 53.94 -16.23 22.22
N MET A 20 52.90 -16.15 21.40
CA MET A 20 53.00 -16.61 20.01
C MET A 20 53.71 -15.51 19.22
N SER A 21 54.99 -15.77 18.96
CA SER A 21 55.82 -15.06 17.98
C SER A 21 55.14 -15.08 16.61
N LEU A 22 54.45 -14.00 16.28
CA LEU A 22 53.95 -13.75 14.93
C LEU A 22 55.16 -13.32 14.09
N SER A 23 55.79 -14.28 13.41
CA SER A 23 56.71 -13.98 12.32
C SER A 23 55.93 -13.19 11.27
N LEU A 24 56.21 -11.89 11.14
CA LEU A 24 55.82 -11.14 9.95
C LEU A 24 56.60 -11.74 8.78
N GLU A 25 55.94 -12.55 7.96
CA GLU A 25 56.40 -12.71 6.58
C GLU A 25 56.27 -11.35 5.87
N PRO A 26 57.30 -10.87 5.17
CA PRO A 26 57.17 -9.70 4.34
C PRO A 26 56.18 -10.01 3.21
N VAL A 27 55.07 -9.28 3.20
CA VAL A 27 54.09 -9.28 2.11
C VAL A 27 54.84 -8.97 0.80
N PRO A 28 54.70 -9.79 -0.26
CA PRO A 28 55.42 -9.58 -1.52
C PRO A 28 55.06 -8.20 -2.13
N GLU A 29 56.09 -7.44 -2.55
CA GLU A 29 56.00 -6.05 -3.08
C GLU A 29 54.95 -5.86 -4.19
N HIS A 30 54.63 -6.92 -4.94
CA HIS A 30 53.58 -6.88 -5.97
C HIS A 30 52.18 -6.57 -5.42
N GLN A 31 51.92 -6.86 -4.15
CA GLN A 31 50.63 -6.60 -3.49
C GLN A 31 50.53 -5.16 -2.97
N GLN A 32 51.67 -4.53 -2.65
CA GLN A 32 51.73 -3.11 -2.26
C GLN A 32 51.54 -2.18 -3.46
N ALA A 33 52.04 -2.56 -4.64
CA ALA A 33 51.80 -1.80 -5.87
C ALA A 33 50.32 -1.82 -6.30
N GLN A 34 49.61 -2.94 -6.10
CA GLN A 34 48.17 -3.03 -6.39
C GLN A 34 47.31 -2.27 -5.37
N ALA A 35 47.70 -2.24 -4.10
CA ALA A 35 47.01 -1.46 -3.07
C ALA A 35 47.17 0.06 -3.26
N GLN A 36 48.31 0.51 -3.79
CA GLN A 36 48.54 1.94 -4.08
C GLN A 36 47.89 2.40 -5.39
N ALA A 37 47.72 1.52 -6.38
CA ALA A 37 46.99 1.84 -7.62
C ALA A 37 45.47 1.96 -7.41
N ALA A 38 44.90 1.25 -6.41
CA ALA A 38 43.48 1.36 -6.05
C ALA A 38 43.16 2.64 -5.23
N ALA A 39 44.18 3.35 -4.73
CA ALA A 39 43.99 4.56 -3.91
C ALA A 39 43.90 5.86 -4.73
N SER A 40 44.10 5.80 -6.06
CA SER A 40 43.97 6.95 -6.97
C SER A 40 42.64 7.02 -7.73
N GLU A 41 41.76 6.03 -7.55
CA GLU A 41 40.43 6.11 -8.15
C GLU A 41 39.55 7.00 -7.25
N PRO A 42 39.05 8.15 -7.75
CA PRO A 42 38.11 8.95 -6.97
C PRO A 42 36.93 8.05 -6.58
N PRO A 43 36.38 8.20 -5.35
CA PRO A 43 35.21 7.41 -4.95
C PRO A 43 34.14 7.56 -6.03
N PRO A 44 33.42 6.49 -6.38
CA PRO A 44 32.33 6.59 -7.34
C PRO A 44 31.43 7.71 -6.84
N VAL A 45 31.26 8.75 -7.66
CA VAL A 45 30.35 9.84 -7.37
C VAL A 45 28.98 9.20 -7.41
N ASN A 46 28.49 8.79 -6.24
CA ASN A 46 27.08 8.48 -6.08
C ASN A 46 26.37 9.80 -6.37
N ASP A 47 25.83 9.95 -7.58
CA ASP A 47 24.76 10.90 -7.80
C ASP A 47 23.61 10.41 -6.91
N GLU A 48 23.57 10.90 -5.66
CA GLU A 48 22.53 10.59 -4.67
C GLU A 48 21.13 11.11 -5.09
N ARG A 49 21.05 11.70 -6.29
CA ARG A 49 19.83 12.23 -6.88
C ARG A 49 19.00 11.09 -7.44
N ALA A 50 17.71 11.11 -7.12
CA ALA A 50 16.77 10.21 -7.75
C ALA A 50 16.71 10.49 -9.26
N ALA A 51 16.56 9.46 -10.07
CA ALA A 51 16.58 9.56 -11.53
C ALA A 51 15.47 10.50 -12.05
N LEU A 52 14.35 10.60 -11.34
CA LEU A 52 13.26 11.53 -11.66
C LEU A 52 13.61 13.01 -11.41
N GLU A 53 14.61 13.33 -10.60
CA GLU A 53 15.02 14.71 -10.31
C GLU A 53 15.61 15.42 -11.53
N GLU A 54 16.15 14.67 -12.48
CA GLU A 54 16.61 15.20 -13.77
C GLU A 54 15.45 15.79 -14.60
N PHE A 55 14.20 15.36 -14.33
CA PHE A 55 13.01 15.77 -15.07
C PHE A 55 12.20 16.84 -14.33
N GLY A 56 12.75 18.04 -14.18
CA GLY A 56 12.15 19.12 -13.38
C GLY A 56 10.68 19.46 -13.70
N ARG A 57 10.23 19.32 -14.96
CA ARG A 57 8.80 19.51 -15.31
C ARG A 57 7.90 18.39 -14.78
N VAL A 58 8.37 17.15 -14.86
CA VAL A 58 7.64 15.98 -14.33
C VAL A 58 7.53 16.11 -12.83
N LEU A 59 8.64 16.41 -12.16
CA LEU A 59 8.68 16.59 -10.71
C LEU A 59 7.73 17.70 -10.23
N LYS A 60 7.75 18.87 -10.89
CA LYS A 60 6.85 19.99 -10.56
C LYS A 60 5.37 19.60 -10.70
N ASN A 61 5.04 18.83 -11.73
CA ASN A 61 3.68 18.34 -11.91
C ASN A 61 3.30 17.38 -10.78
N ILE A 62 4.13 16.36 -10.50
CA ILE A 62 3.89 15.37 -9.45
C ILE A 62 3.67 16.07 -8.10
N GLN A 63 4.53 17.03 -7.74
CA GLN A 63 4.40 17.80 -6.50
C GLN A 63 3.08 18.58 -6.42
N GLY A 64 2.59 19.12 -7.53
CA GLY A 64 1.35 19.90 -7.57
C GLY A 64 0.08 19.07 -7.38
N ILE A 65 0.11 17.78 -7.74
CA ILE A 65 -1.05 16.87 -7.67
C ILE A 65 -0.82 15.69 -6.72
N TRP A 66 0.24 15.70 -5.91
CA TRP A 66 0.59 14.58 -5.03
C TRP A 66 -0.53 14.19 -4.07
N ALA A 67 -0.61 12.89 -3.72
CA ALA A 67 -1.66 12.34 -2.85
C ALA A 67 -3.09 12.51 -3.42
N THR A 68 -3.23 12.83 -4.71
CA THR A 68 -4.51 12.86 -5.41
C THR A 68 -4.61 11.73 -6.41
N ARG A 69 -5.83 11.48 -6.87
CA ARG A 69 -6.09 10.53 -7.95
C ARG A 69 -5.55 11.00 -9.30
N GLU A 70 -5.53 12.31 -9.53
CA GLU A 70 -5.01 12.90 -10.77
C GLU A 70 -3.51 12.60 -10.93
N CYS A 71 -2.77 12.46 -9.82
CA CYS A 71 -1.38 12.01 -9.84
C CYS A 71 -1.23 10.60 -10.40
N ASP A 72 -2.08 9.65 -9.98
CA ASP A 72 -2.02 8.28 -10.52
C ASP A 72 -2.31 8.27 -12.01
N GLN A 73 -3.32 9.02 -12.45
CA GLN A 73 -3.63 9.16 -13.88
C GLN A 73 -2.44 9.76 -14.65
N PHE A 74 -1.86 10.85 -14.14
CA PHE A 74 -0.69 11.48 -14.76
C PHE A 74 0.50 10.52 -14.85
N LEU A 75 0.81 9.76 -13.79
CA LEU A 75 1.92 8.81 -13.78
C LEU A 75 1.66 7.62 -14.73
N HIS A 76 0.43 7.13 -14.82
CA HIS A 76 0.04 6.09 -15.78
C HIS A 76 0.17 6.58 -17.22
N GLU A 77 -0.32 7.78 -17.53
CA GLU A 77 -0.17 8.40 -18.84
C GLU A 77 1.32 8.60 -19.15
N LEU A 78 2.10 9.13 -18.21
CA LEU A 78 3.53 9.39 -18.36
C LEU A 78 4.33 8.12 -18.67
N PHE A 79 3.98 7.00 -18.02
CA PHE A 79 4.62 5.71 -18.26
C PHE A 79 4.27 5.14 -19.65
N MET A 80 3.04 5.35 -20.11
CA MET A 80 2.55 4.88 -21.41
C MET A 80 2.83 5.85 -22.56
N ASP A 81 3.26 7.09 -22.28
CA ASP A 81 3.46 8.16 -23.27
C ASP A 81 4.72 7.95 -24.12
N SER A 82 4.72 6.90 -24.94
CA SER A 82 5.65 6.75 -26.05
C SER A 82 5.08 7.48 -27.27
N ARG A 83 5.12 8.82 -27.31
CA ARG A 83 4.59 9.59 -28.46
C ARG A 83 5.25 9.15 -29.78
N GLY A 84 4.58 8.25 -30.49
CA GLY A 84 4.81 7.90 -31.89
C GLY A 84 6.19 7.32 -32.26
N GLY A 85 6.99 6.87 -31.29
CA GLY A 85 8.34 6.34 -31.54
C GLY A 85 9.45 7.40 -31.70
N THR A 86 9.14 8.70 -31.56
CA THR A 86 10.12 9.79 -31.75
C THR A 86 10.89 10.14 -30.47
N ARG A 87 10.35 9.82 -29.29
CA ARG A 87 11.06 9.98 -28.00
C ARG A 87 11.61 8.64 -27.54
N ARG A 88 12.90 8.61 -27.19
CA ARG A 88 13.45 7.57 -26.29
C ARG A 88 12.64 7.69 -25.00
N GLY A 89 11.97 6.62 -24.57
CA GLY A 89 11.22 6.59 -23.32
C GLY A 89 12.10 6.93 -22.11
N PHE A 90 11.53 6.89 -20.91
CA PHE A 90 12.32 7.12 -19.70
C PHE A 90 13.48 6.11 -19.58
N PRO A 91 14.65 6.53 -19.06
CA PRO A 91 15.69 5.58 -18.67
C PRO A 91 15.12 4.62 -17.62
N MET A 92 15.66 3.39 -17.56
CA MET A 92 15.13 2.33 -16.69
C MET A 92 14.95 2.80 -15.24
N ASN A 93 15.97 3.47 -14.68
CA ASN A 93 15.95 3.97 -13.31
C ASN A 93 14.77 4.92 -13.06
N ALA A 94 14.49 5.84 -13.99
CA ALA A 94 13.34 6.75 -13.86
C ALA A 94 12.01 6.00 -14.04
N ALA A 95 11.94 4.99 -14.89
CA ALA A 95 10.74 4.17 -15.06
C ALA A 95 10.41 3.37 -13.78
N GLU A 96 11.42 2.80 -13.12
CA GLU A 96 11.27 2.11 -11.83
C GLU A 96 10.74 3.05 -10.74
N GLU A 97 11.29 4.26 -10.66
CA GLU A 97 10.80 5.29 -9.74
C GLU A 97 9.35 5.70 -10.04
N ILE A 98 8.97 5.85 -11.31
CA ILE A 98 7.58 6.12 -11.71
C ILE A 98 6.65 4.99 -11.23
N MET A 99 7.01 3.73 -11.46
CA MET A 99 6.20 2.60 -10.99
C MET A 99 6.08 2.56 -9.46
N PHE A 100 7.17 2.89 -8.76
CA PHE A 100 7.16 3.03 -7.32
C PHE A 100 6.18 4.12 -6.87
N LEU A 101 6.23 5.31 -7.49
CA LEU A 101 5.35 6.43 -7.16
C LEU A 101 3.87 6.09 -7.38
N VAL A 102 3.52 5.36 -8.44
CA VAL A 102 2.14 4.89 -8.68
C VAL A 102 1.64 4.04 -7.51
N LYS A 103 2.45 3.09 -7.04
CA LYS A 103 2.06 2.23 -5.90
C LYS A 103 2.02 3.02 -4.58
N PHE A 104 2.99 3.90 -4.40
CA PHE A 104 3.14 4.66 -3.17
C PHE A 104 2.04 5.71 -3.01
N ASN A 105 1.66 6.40 -4.08
CA ASN A 105 0.57 7.37 -4.05
C ASN A 105 -0.77 6.71 -3.63
N LYS A 106 -1.09 5.51 -4.15
CA LYS A 106 -2.24 4.71 -3.68
C LYS A 106 -2.18 4.37 -2.20
N THR A 107 -0.98 4.03 -1.71
CA THR A 107 -0.74 3.75 -0.28
C THR A 107 -1.06 4.98 0.56
N VAL A 108 -0.52 6.15 0.19
CA VAL A 108 -0.77 7.43 0.88
C VAL A 108 -2.26 7.75 0.92
N ARG A 109 -2.98 7.56 -0.19
CA ARG A 109 -4.42 7.77 -0.29
C ARG A 109 -5.26 6.77 0.51
N ALA A 110 -4.75 5.56 0.72
CA ALA A 110 -5.43 4.51 1.49
C ALA A 110 -5.34 4.72 3.01
N LEU A 111 -4.27 5.35 3.51
CA LEU A 111 -4.07 5.59 4.95
C LEU A 111 -5.26 6.30 5.64
N PRO A 112 -5.76 7.45 5.16
CA PRO A 112 -6.87 8.14 5.85
C PRO A 112 -8.18 7.33 5.84
N LEU A 113 -8.35 6.40 4.89
CA LEU A 113 -9.55 5.58 4.79
C LEU A 113 -9.64 4.52 5.90
N VAL A 114 -8.50 4.10 6.45
CA VAL A 114 -8.45 3.15 7.57
C VAL A 114 -9.15 3.73 8.79
N ASP A 115 -8.83 4.97 9.13
CA ASP A 115 -9.42 5.66 10.28
C ASP A 115 -10.86 6.10 10.01
N GLN A 116 -11.14 6.58 8.79
CA GLN A 116 -12.47 7.08 8.42
C GLN A 116 -13.54 5.98 8.35
N MET A 117 -13.19 4.80 7.84
CA MET A 117 -14.15 3.71 7.63
C MET A 117 -14.01 2.57 8.66
N GLY A 118 -12.99 2.60 9.52
CA GLY A 118 -12.74 1.52 10.48
C GLY A 118 -12.46 0.17 9.81
N ILE A 119 -11.88 0.20 8.61
CA ILE A 119 -11.50 -0.99 7.82
C ILE A 119 -10.00 -1.22 7.92
N ASN A 120 -9.55 -2.44 7.61
CA ASN A 120 -8.11 -2.71 7.57
C ASN A 120 -7.44 -2.02 6.36
N PHE A 121 -6.12 -1.80 6.45
CA PHE A 121 -5.34 -1.15 5.40
C PHE A 121 -5.41 -1.85 4.04
N ALA A 122 -5.43 -3.18 4.00
CA ALA A 122 -5.52 -3.93 2.73
C ALA A 122 -6.87 -3.67 2.02
N GLU A 123 -7.96 -3.56 2.79
CA GLU A 123 -9.28 -3.22 2.28
C GLU A 123 -9.34 -1.76 1.79
N ALA A 124 -8.77 -0.83 2.57
CA ALA A 124 -8.65 0.57 2.15
C ALA A 124 -7.86 0.72 0.85
N PHE A 125 -6.72 0.05 0.74
CA PHE A 125 -5.91 0.03 -0.48
C PHE A 125 -6.68 -0.55 -1.66
N ARG A 126 -7.41 -1.66 -1.45
CA ARG A 126 -8.25 -2.29 -2.48
C ARG A 126 -9.34 -1.34 -2.99
N ILE A 127 -9.95 -0.55 -2.11
CA ILE A 127 -10.96 0.44 -2.49
C ILE A 127 -10.35 1.51 -3.39
N VAL A 128 -9.18 2.05 -3.03
CA VAL A 128 -8.46 3.05 -3.83
C VAL A 128 -8.07 2.47 -5.20
N ASP A 129 -7.44 1.30 -5.22
CA ASP A 129 -6.98 0.68 -6.46
C ASP A 129 -8.14 0.36 -7.41
N ASN A 130 -9.24 -0.20 -6.89
CA ASN A 130 -10.44 -0.46 -7.69
C ASN A 130 -11.08 0.82 -8.24
N ALA A 131 -11.07 1.91 -7.46
CA ALA A 131 -11.56 3.19 -7.94
C ALA A 131 -10.69 3.68 -9.10
N ASP A 132 -9.37 3.67 -8.95
CA ASP A 132 -8.46 4.15 -9.99
C ASP A 132 -8.54 3.30 -11.27
N GLN A 133 -8.60 1.98 -11.16
CA GLN A 133 -8.73 1.07 -12.32
C GLN A 133 -9.99 1.32 -13.15
N LYS A 134 -11.12 1.61 -12.51
CA LYS A 134 -12.37 1.96 -13.21
C LYS A 134 -12.23 3.20 -14.09
N HIS A 135 -11.30 4.09 -13.76
CA HIS A 135 -11.14 5.36 -14.43
C HIS A 135 -10.00 5.40 -15.45
N LEU A 136 -9.00 4.53 -15.30
CA LEU A 136 -8.01 4.29 -16.34
C LEU A 136 -8.63 3.59 -17.56
N ASN A 137 -9.78 2.93 -17.39
CA ASN A 137 -10.45 2.16 -18.44
C ASN A 137 -11.94 2.52 -18.62
N PRO A 138 -12.29 3.75 -19.06
CA PRO A 138 -13.68 4.11 -19.30
C PRO A 138 -14.31 3.32 -20.47
N GLY A 139 -13.50 2.70 -21.33
CA GLY A 139 -13.93 1.90 -22.48
C GLY A 139 -13.61 0.41 -22.43
N SER A 140 -12.81 -0.10 -21.47
CA SER A 140 -12.56 -1.54 -21.32
C SER A 140 -13.35 -2.15 -20.15
N SER A 141 -14.67 -1.98 -20.23
CA SER A 141 -15.57 -2.97 -19.65
C SER A 141 -15.27 -4.35 -20.29
N GLY A 142 -14.37 -5.13 -19.68
CA GLY A 142 -14.31 -6.59 -19.83
C GLY A 142 -13.32 -7.21 -20.81
N LEU A 143 -12.52 -6.47 -21.60
CA LEU A 143 -11.77 -7.13 -22.69
C LEU A 143 -10.42 -7.78 -22.30
N TRP A 144 -9.77 -7.35 -21.21
CA TRP A 144 -8.47 -7.90 -20.75
C TRP A 144 -8.51 -8.51 -19.34
N GLY A 145 -9.69 -8.54 -18.70
CA GLY A 145 -9.89 -9.08 -17.35
C GLY A 145 -10.79 -10.31 -17.25
N ASP A 146 -11.45 -10.71 -18.35
CA ASP A 146 -12.25 -11.94 -18.41
C ASP A 146 -11.64 -12.95 -19.39
N ALA A 147 -10.42 -13.39 -19.07
CA ALA A 147 -9.88 -14.61 -19.63
C ALA A 147 -10.46 -15.80 -18.84
N GLY A 148 -11.73 -16.10 -19.10
CA GLY A 148 -12.30 -17.44 -18.98
C GLY A 148 -12.78 -17.88 -17.60
N VAL A 149 -14.00 -17.51 -17.23
CA VAL A 149 -14.89 -18.43 -16.50
C VAL A 149 -16.07 -18.77 -17.41
N GLY A 150 -15.75 -19.57 -18.43
CA GLY A 150 -16.75 -20.28 -19.21
C GLY A 150 -17.43 -21.32 -18.32
N GLU A 151 -18.71 -21.12 -18.06
CA GLU A 151 -19.62 -22.10 -17.51
C GLU A 151 -19.71 -23.28 -18.50
N THR A 152 -18.97 -24.37 -18.25
CA THR A 152 -19.28 -25.73 -18.72
C THR A 152 -18.35 -26.76 -18.08
N SER A 153 -18.96 -27.63 -17.27
CA SER A 153 -18.63 -29.04 -16.99
C SER A 153 -17.17 -29.52 -16.93
N SER A 154 -16.74 -29.82 -15.70
CA SER A 154 -15.99 -31.02 -15.28
C SER A 154 -14.79 -31.53 -16.13
N ARG A 155 -13.56 -31.16 -15.74
CA ARG A 155 -12.44 -32.12 -15.67
C ARG A 155 -11.35 -31.67 -14.70
N THR A 156 -11.06 -32.55 -13.75
CA THR A 156 -10.07 -32.41 -12.68
C THR A 156 -8.65 -32.30 -13.24
N VAL A 157 -7.96 -31.19 -12.99
CA VAL A 157 -6.50 -31.13 -12.97
C VAL A 157 -6.08 -30.34 -11.72
N ARG A 158 -5.41 -31.04 -10.80
CA ARG A 158 -4.82 -30.49 -9.59
C ARG A 158 -3.54 -29.71 -9.93
N THR A 159 -3.42 -28.49 -9.42
CA THR A 159 -2.14 -27.84 -9.15
C THR A 159 -2.27 -27.02 -7.84
N PRO A 160 -1.22 -27.01 -6.99
CA PRO A 160 -1.27 -26.50 -5.61
C PRO A 160 -1.11 -24.96 -5.59
N GLY A 161 -1.63 -24.16 -4.67
CA GLY A 161 -2.23 -24.49 -3.37
C GLY A 161 -1.39 -24.09 -2.17
N ARG A 162 -0.75 -22.89 -2.13
CA ARG A 162 -0.23 -22.25 -0.91
C ARG A 162 0.26 -20.81 -1.22
N GLU A 163 -0.58 -19.81 -1.42
CA GLU A 163 -0.67 -18.69 -0.45
C GLU A 163 -1.86 -17.75 -0.72
N GLN A 164 -2.48 -17.79 -1.89
CA GLN A 164 -3.49 -16.80 -2.29
C GLN A 164 -4.92 -17.05 -1.74
N ARG A 165 -5.14 -18.14 -0.99
CA ARG A 165 -6.48 -18.55 -0.53
C ARG A 165 -6.86 -18.12 0.89
N ALA A 166 -6.00 -17.43 1.63
CA ALA A 166 -6.27 -17.12 3.04
C ALA A 166 -7.16 -15.88 3.30
N TYR A 167 -7.48 -15.05 2.29
CA TYR A 167 -8.20 -13.79 2.53
C TYR A 167 -9.62 -13.69 1.94
N GLN A 168 -10.13 -14.73 1.27
CA GLN A 168 -11.46 -14.70 0.65
C GLN A 168 -12.62 -15.19 1.54
N ALA A 169 -12.37 -15.58 2.78
CA ALA A 169 -13.43 -15.99 3.69
C ALA A 169 -13.68 -14.91 4.75
N MET A 170 -14.55 -13.94 4.45
CA MET A 170 -15.29 -13.25 5.51
C MET A 170 -16.79 -13.22 5.21
N PRO A 171 -17.62 -13.39 6.25
CA PRO A 171 -19.06 -13.59 6.14
C PRO A 171 -19.76 -12.32 5.68
N GLN A 172 -20.60 -12.45 4.66
CA GLN A 172 -21.65 -11.48 4.34
C GLN A 172 -22.47 -11.23 5.61
N LYS A 173 -22.34 -10.04 6.21
CA LYS A 173 -23.21 -9.61 7.30
C LYS A 173 -24.63 -9.52 6.73
N LYS A 174 -25.46 -10.54 7.02
CA LYS A 174 -26.88 -10.54 6.70
C LYS A 174 -27.50 -9.28 7.30
N ALA A 175 -27.91 -8.33 6.46
CA ALA A 175 -28.70 -7.19 6.89
C ALA A 175 -29.88 -7.71 7.70
N GLY A 176 -29.93 -7.33 8.98
CA GLY A 176 -30.92 -7.84 9.91
C GLY A 176 -32.33 -7.54 9.39
N LYS A 177 -33.26 -8.48 9.63
CA LYS A 177 -34.69 -8.40 9.26
C LYS A 177 -35.40 -7.10 9.70
N LEU A 178 -34.79 -6.28 10.54
CA LEU A 178 -35.24 -4.95 10.94
C LEU A 178 -35.21 -3.90 9.80
N ALA A 179 -34.28 -4.01 8.85
CA ALA A 179 -34.23 -3.06 7.72
C ALA A 179 -35.45 -3.15 6.80
N ALA A 180 -36.11 -4.32 6.75
CA ALA A 180 -37.33 -4.54 5.99
C ALA A 180 -38.60 -4.04 6.69
N LEU A 181 -38.56 -3.78 8.00
CA LEU A 181 -39.71 -3.33 8.79
C LEU A 181 -39.79 -1.81 8.96
N LEU A 182 -38.68 -1.10 8.71
CA LEU A 182 -38.61 0.36 8.74
C LEU A 182 -39.65 1.05 7.82
N PRO A 183 -39.85 0.66 6.54
CA PRO A 183 -40.84 1.29 5.69
C PRO A 183 -42.29 1.05 6.18
N TRP A 184 -42.55 -0.11 6.78
CA TRP A 184 -43.87 -0.44 7.33
C TRP A 184 -44.22 0.40 8.57
N LEU A 185 -43.24 0.62 9.45
CA LEU A 185 -43.41 1.49 10.61
C LEU A 185 -43.65 2.96 10.23
N ILE A 186 -42.95 3.46 9.20
CA ILE A 186 -43.16 4.81 8.68
C ILE A 186 -44.59 4.95 8.12
N LEU A 187 -45.07 3.94 7.37
CA LEU A 187 -46.42 3.96 6.82
C LEU A 187 -47.49 3.97 7.92
N LEU A 188 -47.32 3.17 8.98
CA LEU A 188 -48.23 3.18 10.14
C LEU A 188 -48.23 4.52 10.89
N ALA A 189 -47.07 5.16 11.05
CA ALA A 189 -46.97 6.47 11.68
C ALA A 189 -47.70 7.56 10.87
N VAL A 190 -47.54 7.56 9.54
CA VAL A 190 -48.26 8.48 8.64
C VAL A 190 -49.76 8.23 8.67
N LEU A 191 -50.20 6.97 8.69
CA LEU A 191 -51.62 6.60 8.78
C LEU A 191 -52.26 7.03 10.11
N ALA A 192 -51.56 6.86 11.23
CA ALA A 192 -52.04 7.28 12.54
C ALA A 192 -52.12 8.82 12.63
N PHE A 193 -51.13 9.51 12.07
CA PHE A 193 -51.08 10.97 12.04
C PHE A 193 -52.21 11.55 11.18
N SER A 194 -52.45 10.98 9.99
CA SER A 194 -53.55 11.40 9.12
C SER A 194 -54.91 11.12 9.77
N TYR A 195 -55.10 9.98 10.44
CA TYR A 195 -56.35 9.68 11.15
C TYR A 195 -56.63 10.69 12.28
N LYS A 196 -55.61 11.04 13.07
CA LYS A 196 -55.74 12.02 14.16
C LYS A 196 -56.05 13.44 13.65
N PHE A 197 -55.56 13.79 12.46
CA PHE A 197 -55.83 15.10 11.83
C PHE A 197 -57.14 15.14 11.02
N LEU A 198 -57.62 14.00 10.49
CA LEU A 198 -58.90 13.92 9.77
C LEU A 198 -60.12 13.81 10.70
N LEU A 199 -59.96 13.23 11.89
CA LEU A 199 -61.06 13.12 12.87
C LEU A 199 -61.76 14.45 13.22
N PRO A 200 -61.06 15.57 13.48
CA PRO A 200 -61.73 16.84 13.78
C PRO A 200 -62.42 17.50 12.56
N VAL A 201 -62.09 17.11 11.33
CA VAL A 201 -62.69 17.67 10.10
C VAL A 201 -64.05 17.04 9.79
N PHE A 202 -64.23 15.76 10.12
CA PHE A 202 -65.48 15.04 9.87
C PHE A 202 -66.43 15.02 11.07
N SER A 203 -65.95 15.32 12.29
CA SER A 203 -66.77 15.39 13.51
C SER A 203 -67.51 16.73 13.70
N GLY A 204 -67.26 17.75 12.87
CA GLY A 204 -67.81 19.10 13.04
C GLY A 204 -69.11 19.39 12.28
N GLY A 205 -69.73 18.38 11.65
CA GLY A 205 -70.90 18.57 10.78
C GLY A 205 -72.18 18.01 11.38
N GLY A 206 -72.73 18.68 12.39
CA GLY A 206 -74.10 18.40 12.81
C GLY A 206 -74.45 19.05 14.12
N HIS A 207 -74.82 20.34 14.08
CA HIS A 207 -75.78 21.01 14.97
C HIS A 207 -76.27 22.26 14.22
N GLY A 208 -77.56 22.32 13.90
CA GLY A 208 -78.25 23.48 13.32
C GLY A 208 -78.87 23.22 11.96
#